data_AF-A0A954BBI7-F1
#
_entry.id   AF-A0A954BBI7-F1
#
_cell.length_a   1.000
_cell.length_b   1.000
_cell.length_c   1.000
_cell.angle_alpha   90.00
_cell.angle_beta   90.00
_cell.angle_gamma   90.00
#
_symmetry.space_group_name_H-M   'P 1'
#
loop_
_entity.id
_entity.type
_entity.pdbx_description
1 polymer ?
#
loop_
_entity_poly.entity_id
_entity_poly.type
_entity_poly.pdbx_seq_one_letter_code
_entity_poly.pdbx_strand_id
1 'polypeptide(L)'
;YLEDLSRDNRNSEYRVEFRKTIPPGLHESLNEQCGDKQIEGAPLGAMTLGYPCALELPSENISDAVAALRSNENLLPALRLHIVNLSSWNFTLETNYTAYKLGTFKQHGGAAQ
;
A
#
# COMPACT_ATOMS: atom_id res chain seq x y z
N TYR A 1 16.31 3.96 0.13
CA TYR A 1 15.20 4.86 -0.31
C TYR A 1 14.00 4.10 -0.85
N LEU A 2 14.04 3.46 -2.03
CA LEU A 2 12.87 2.72 -2.54
C LEU A 2 12.48 1.53 -1.65
N GLU A 3 13.47 0.84 -1.08
CA GLU A 3 13.25 -0.24 -0.10
C GLU A 3 12.63 0.27 1.21
N ASP A 4 13.06 1.45 1.68
CA ASP A 4 12.48 2.11 2.86
C ASP A 4 11.02 2.51 2.61
N LEU A 5 10.71 3.10 1.45
CA LEU A 5 9.33 3.42 1.07
C LEU A 5 8.45 2.17 0.97
N SER A 6 8.98 1.07 0.44
CA SER A 6 8.27 -0.22 0.37
C SER A 6 7.97 -0.76 1.77
N ARG A 7 8.96 -0.72 2.68
CA ARG A 7 8.80 -1.10 4.08
C ARG A 7 7.77 -0.21 4.79
N ASP A 8 7.88 1.10 4.63
CA ASP A 8 7.02 2.07 5.29
C ASP A 8 5.58 1.98 4.79
N ASN A 9 5.38 1.67 3.50
CA ASN A 9 4.05 1.41 2.96
C ASN A 9 3.45 0.12 3.54
N ARG A 10 4.20 -0.99 3.55
CA ARG A 10 3.76 -2.28 4.11
C ARG A 10 3.40 -2.19 5.60
N ASN A 11 4.14 -1.37 6.33
CA ASN A 11 4.00 -1.18 7.78
C ASN A 11 3.18 0.05 8.16
N SER A 12 2.54 0.72 7.19
CA SER A 12 1.62 1.81 7.49
C SER A 12 0.55 1.35 8.48
N GLU A 13 0.27 2.21 9.46
CA GLU A 13 -0.68 1.92 10.53
C GLU A 13 -2.05 1.52 9.97
N TYR A 14 -2.49 2.16 8.88
CA TYR A 14 -3.69 1.77 8.15
C TYR A 14 -3.68 0.28 7.74
N ARG A 15 -2.60 -0.19 7.12
CA ARG A 15 -2.49 -1.59 6.69
C ARG A 15 -2.38 -2.55 7.87
N VAL A 16 -1.77 -2.10 8.97
CA VAL A 16 -1.71 -2.89 10.21
C VAL A 16 -3.10 -3.05 10.82
N GLU A 17 -3.84 -1.97 10.98
CA GLU A 17 -5.21 -2.00 11.52
C GLU A 17 -6.17 -2.78 10.61
N PHE A 18 -6.07 -2.58 9.29
CA PHE A 18 -6.81 -3.38 8.31
C PHE A 18 -6.52 -4.88 8.47
N ARG A 19 -5.24 -5.26 8.63
CA ARG A 19 -4.84 -6.66 8.84
C ARG A 19 -5.34 -7.28 10.14
N LYS A 20 -5.40 -6.49 11.22
CA LYS A 20 -5.94 -6.95 12.51
C LYS A 20 -7.46 -7.09 12.52
N THR A 21 -8.15 -6.32 11.68
CA THR A 21 -9.61 -6.19 11.76
C THR A 21 -10.36 -7.34 11.08
N ILE A 22 -9.86 -7.83 9.94
CA ILE A 22 -10.57 -8.87 9.17
C ILE A 22 -9.88 -10.23 9.31
N PRO A 23 -10.63 -11.34 9.17
CA PRO A 23 -10.07 -12.69 9.31
C PRO A 23 -8.94 -12.97 8.30
N PRO A 24 -7.89 -13.72 8.68
CA PRO A 24 -6.79 -14.06 7.78
C PRO A 24 -7.23 -14.74 6.48
N GLY A 25 -8.18 -15.68 6.54
CA GLY A 25 -8.67 -16.38 5.34
C GLY A 25 -9.35 -15.45 4.33
N LEU A 26 -9.99 -14.37 4.80
CA LEU A 26 -10.57 -13.35 3.91
C LEU A 26 -9.48 -12.52 3.24
N HIS A 27 -8.38 -12.18 3.93
CA HIS A 27 -7.22 -11.52 3.31
C HIS A 27 -6.59 -12.38 2.23
N GLU A 28 -6.40 -13.66 2.50
CA GLU A 28 -5.80 -14.60 1.55
C GLU A 28 -6.66 -14.69 0.29
N SER A 29 -7.97 -14.93 0.44
CA SER A 29 -8.91 -14.96 -0.69
C SER A 29 -8.94 -13.63 -1.45
N LEU A 30 -8.92 -12.49 -0.76
CA LEU A 30 -8.85 -11.18 -1.40
C LEU A 30 -7.57 -11.02 -2.24
N ASN A 31 -6.40 -11.37 -1.70
CA ASN A 31 -5.14 -11.26 -2.42
C ASN A 31 -5.06 -12.23 -3.60
N GLU A 32 -5.57 -13.45 -3.44
CA GLU A 32 -5.54 -14.50 -4.45
C GLU A 32 -6.54 -14.29 -5.57
N GLN A 33 -7.71 -13.72 -5.30
CA GLN A 33 -8.78 -13.61 -6.30
C GLN A 33 -8.92 -12.19 -6.85
N CYS A 34 -8.69 -11.16 -6.01
CA CYS A 34 -8.96 -9.76 -6.34
C CYS A 34 -7.77 -8.80 -6.16
N GLY A 35 -6.65 -9.28 -5.60
CA GLY A 35 -5.47 -8.48 -5.36
C GLY A 35 -4.69 -8.17 -6.64
N ASP A 36 -3.80 -7.19 -6.54
CA ASP A 36 -2.84 -6.86 -7.60
C ASP A 36 -2.03 -8.10 -7.98
N LYS A 37 -1.87 -8.33 -9.29
CA LYS A 37 -1.14 -9.47 -9.84
C LYS A 37 0.17 -9.04 -10.45
N GLN A 38 1.24 -9.78 -10.19
CA GLN A 38 2.49 -9.59 -10.92
C GLN A 38 2.26 -9.93 -12.39
N ILE A 39 2.69 -9.06 -13.29
CA ILE A 39 2.62 -9.29 -14.73
C ILE A 39 3.71 -10.30 -15.10
N GLU A 40 3.32 -11.40 -15.72
CA GLU A 40 4.24 -12.45 -16.17
C GLU A 40 5.21 -11.89 -17.21
N GLY A 41 6.50 -12.18 -17.06
CA GLY A 41 7.56 -11.70 -17.96
C GLY A 41 7.91 -10.21 -17.83
N ALA A 42 7.21 -9.45 -16.97
CA ALA A 42 7.53 -8.05 -16.70
C ALA A 42 8.59 -7.91 -15.59
N PRO A 43 9.28 -6.75 -15.50
CA PRO A 43 10.19 -6.47 -14.40
C PRO A 43 9.52 -6.65 -13.02
N LEU A 44 10.33 -7.00 -12.02
CA LEU A 44 9.86 -7.11 -10.63
C LEU A 44 9.16 -5.82 -10.18
N GLY A 45 7.95 -5.96 -9.64
CA GLY A 45 7.11 -4.83 -9.20
C GLY A 45 6.16 -4.28 -10.27
N ALA A 46 6.20 -4.80 -11.51
CA ALA A 46 5.16 -4.55 -12.49
C ALA A 46 3.90 -5.33 -12.14
N MET A 47 2.91 -4.61 -11.58
CA MET A 47 1.65 -5.17 -11.14
C MET A 47 0.51 -4.73 -12.07
N THR A 48 -0.48 -5.60 -12.25
CA THR A 48 -1.78 -5.26 -12.86
C THR A 48 -2.87 -5.36 -11.81
N LEU A 49 -3.91 -4.54 -11.95
CA LEU A 49 -5.14 -4.69 -11.19
C LEU A 49 -5.78 -6.04 -11.53
N GLY A 50 -6.16 -6.80 -10.51
CA GLY A 50 -6.84 -8.09 -10.66
C GLY A 50 -8.31 -7.99 -11.07
N TYR A 51 -8.75 -6.90 -11.71
CA TYR A 51 -10.16 -6.65 -12.04
C TYR A 51 -10.48 -6.93 -13.53
N PRO A 52 -11.69 -7.41 -13.85
CA PRO A 52 -12.76 -7.81 -12.92
C PRO A 52 -12.40 -9.08 -12.15
N CYS A 53 -12.81 -9.16 -10.88
CA CYS A 53 -12.64 -10.34 -10.04
C CYS A 53 -13.97 -10.79 -9.42
N ALA A 54 -14.01 -12.04 -8.97
CA ALA A 54 -15.09 -12.59 -8.16
C ALA A 54 -14.49 -13.17 -6.88
N LEU A 55 -15.16 -12.93 -5.75
CA LEU A 55 -14.81 -13.55 -4.47
C LEU A 55 -15.70 -14.77 -4.24
N GLU A 56 -15.10 -15.94 -4.15
CA GLU A 56 -15.78 -17.19 -3.82
C GLU A 56 -15.96 -17.34 -2.30
N LEU A 57 -16.55 -16.31 -1.67
CA LEU A 57 -16.80 -16.28 -0.23
C LEU A 57 -18.29 -16.05 0.05
N PRO A 58 -18.81 -16.62 1.15
CA PRO A 58 -20.17 -16.30 1.61
C PRO A 58 -20.35 -14.79 1.75
N SER A 59 -21.49 -14.28 1.26
CA SER A 59 -21.82 -12.85 1.36
C SER A 59 -21.82 -12.34 2.80
N GLU A 60 -22.21 -13.20 3.74
CA GLU A 60 -22.18 -12.93 5.19
C GLU A 60 -20.77 -12.59 5.66
N ASN A 61 -19.76 -13.40 5.32
CA ASN A 61 -18.37 -13.16 5.68
C ASN A 61 -17.86 -11.81 5.16
N ILE A 62 -18.27 -11.41 3.95
CA ILE A 62 -17.91 -10.12 3.36
C ILE A 62 -18.61 -9.00 4.13
N SER A 63 -19.90 -9.15 4.42
CA SER A 63 -20.67 -8.13 5.14
C SER A 63 -20.18 -7.91 6.57
N ASP A 64 -19.81 -8.97 7.28
CA ASP A 64 -19.27 -8.91 8.63
C ASP A 64 -17.90 -8.21 8.64
N ALA A 65 -17.03 -8.54 7.68
CA ALA A 65 -15.75 -7.86 7.54
C ALA A 65 -15.91 -6.38 7.22
N VAL A 66 -16.85 -6.01 6.34
CA VAL A 66 -17.17 -4.61 6.06
C VAL A 66 -17.69 -3.90 7.31
N ALA A 67 -18.55 -4.55 8.09
CA ALA A 67 -19.06 -4.00 9.35
C ALA A 67 -17.92 -3.78 10.36
N ALA A 68 -17.04 -4.78 10.53
CA ALA A 68 -15.88 -4.70 11.42
C ALA A 68 -14.90 -3.59 11.01
N LEU A 69 -14.63 -3.44 9.72
CA LEU A 69 -13.77 -2.37 9.20
C LEU A 69 -14.39 -0.98 9.46
N ARG A 70 -15.70 -0.84 9.30
CA ARG A 70 -16.41 0.42 9.53
C ARG A 70 -16.53 0.77 11.02
N SER A 71 -16.58 -0.23 11.90
CA SER A 71 -16.64 -0.02 13.34
C SER A 71 -15.27 0.17 14.00
N ASN A 72 -14.17 -0.13 13.30
CA ASN A 72 -12.82 0.14 13.81
C ASN A 72 -12.53 1.65 13.80
N GLU A 73 -12.56 2.24 14.99
CA GLU A 73 -12.31 3.67 15.22
C GLU A 73 -10.90 4.14 14.83
N ASN A 74 -9.91 3.24 14.83
CA ASN A 74 -8.53 3.55 14.48
C ASN A 74 -8.29 3.54 12.96
N LEU A 75 -9.10 2.79 12.21
CA LEU A 75 -8.86 2.55 10.79
C LEU A 75 -9.01 3.82 9.94
N LEU A 76 -10.06 4.60 10.17
CA LEU A 76 -10.34 5.81 9.38
C LEU A 76 -9.31 6.93 9.62
N PRO A 77 -8.92 7.26 10.87
CA PRO A 77 -7.79 8.16 11.13
C PRO A 77 -6.50 7.67 10.48
N ALA A 78 -6.15 6.39 10.64
CA ALA A 78 -4.93 5.83 10.05
C ALA A 78 -4.94 5.90 8.51
N LEU A 79 -6.09 5.67 7.87
CA LEU A 79 -6.24 5.81 6.42
C LEU A 79 -6.02 7.26 5.97
N ARG A 80 -6.60 8.24 6.67
CA ARG A 80 -6.42 9.67 6.37
C ARG A 80 -4.94 10.06 6.47
N LEU A 81 -4.26 9.62 7.52
CA LEU A 81 -2.83 9.84 7.69
C LEU A 81 -2.03 9.20 6.54
N HIS A 82 -2.35 7.96 6.17
CA HIS A 82 -1.67 7.29 5.07
C HIS A 82 -1.80 8.02 3.74
N ILE A 83 -3.01 8.53 3.41
CA ILE A 83 -3.25 9.32 2.20
C ILE A 83 -2.37 10.58 2.17
N VAL A 84 -2.27 11.30 3.29
CA VAL A 84 -1.43 12.51 3.39
C VAL A 84 0.06 12.16 3.23
N ASN A 85 0.52 11.05 3.83
CA ASN A 85 1.90 10.58 3.71
C ASN A 85 2.23 10.21 2.25
N LEU A 86 1.33 9.49 1.57
CA LEU A 86 1.51 9.15 0.15
C LEU A 86 1.61 10.40 -0.74
N SER A 87 0.78 11.41 -0.50
CA SER A 87 0.84 12.67 -1.22
C SER A 87 2.19 13.38 -1.02
N SER A 88 2.68 13.41 0.22
CA SER A 88 3.98 14.00 0.56
C SER A 88 5.15 13.25 -0.08
N TRP A 89 5.09 11.92 -0.13
CA TRP A 89 6.08 11.09 -0.81
C TRP A 89 6.08 11.30 -2.32
N ASN A 90 4.91 11.43 -2.94
CA ASN A 90 4.82 11.70 -4.37
C ASN A 90 5.48 13.03 -4.73
N PHE A 91 5.16 14.09 -3.97
CA PHE A 91 5.82 15.40 -4.14
C PHE A 91 7.35 15.31 -4.01
N THR A 92 7.83 14.57 -3.02
CA THR A 92 9.28 14.34 -2.81
C THR A 92 9.91 13.59 -3.99
N LEU A 93 9.24 12.55 -4.50
CA LEU A 93 9.71 11.79 -5.66
C LEU A 93 9.77 12.66 -6.92
N GLU A 94 8.73 13.45 -7.19
CA GLU A 94 8.67 14.37 -8.33
C GLU A 94 9.79 15.42 -8.27
N THR A 95 10.02 15.99 -7.09
CA THR A 95 11.08 16.98 -6.87
C THR A 95 12.46 16.36 -7.08
N ASN A 96 12.72 15.19 -6.50
CA ASN A 96 14.01 14.50 -6.63
C ASN A 96 14.27 14.05 -8.07
N TYR A 97 13.26 13.51 -8.75
CA TYR A 97 13.35 13.12 -10.15
C TYR A 97 13.63 14.31 -11.06
N THR A 98 13.00 15.45 -10.80
CA THR A 98 13.24 16.70 -11.53
C THR A 98 14.67 17.21 -11.30
N ALA A 99 15.14 17.23 -10.04
CA ALA A 99 16.51 17.61 -9.72
C ALA A 99 17.54 16.67 -10.36
N TYR A 100 17.26 15.36 -10.42
CA TYR A 100 18.10 14.40 -11.12
C TYR A 100 18.18 14.70 -12.62
N LYS A 101 17.05 14.93 -13.28
CA LYS A 101 16.99 15.30 -14.72
C LYS A 101 17.74 16.59 -15.02
N LEU A 102 17.70 17.56 -14.12
CA LEU A 102 18.38 18.86 -14.27
C LEU A 102 19.86 18.82 -13.87
N GLY A 103 20.38 17.67 -13.40
CA GLY A 103 21.75 17.55 -12.92
C GLY A 103 22.03 18.30 -11.61
N THR A 104 20.98 18.72 -10.90
CA THR A 104 21.08 19.50 -9.65
C THR A 104 20.88 18.64 -8.40
N PHE A 105 20.68 17.33 -8.57
CA PHE A 105 20.57 16.39 -7.45
C PHE A 105 21.91 16.29 -6.71
N LYS A 106 22.02 16.98 -5.58
CA LYS A 106 23.10 16.75 -4.62
C LYS A 106 22.69 15.57 -3.75
N GLN A 107 23.40 14.45 -3.87
CA GLN A 107 23.37 13.47 -2.78
C GLN A 107 23.83 14.20 -1.52
N HIS A 108 22.96 14.33 -0.52
CA HIS A 108 23.42 14.52 0.83
C HIS A 108 24.06 13.20 1.25
N GLY A 109 25.33 13.04 0.85
CA GLY A 109 26.21 12.03 1.40
C GLY A 109 26.29 12.27 2.90
N GLY A 110 25.78 11.33 3.68
CA GLY A 110 26.16 11.19 5.07
C GLY A 110 27.65 10.84 5.11
N ALA A 111 28.47 11.82 5.47
CA ALA A 111 29.79 11.60 6.02
C ALA A 111 29.86 12.36 7.35
N ALA A 112 29.76 11.62 8.46
CA ALA A 112 30.23 11.90 9.83
C ALA A 112 29.50 10.91 10.76
N GLN A 113 30.12 10.03 11.56
CA GLN A 113 31.50 9.75 11.96
C GLN A 113 31.62 8.25 12.20
#